data_AF-A0A4U1EUI2-F1
#
_entry.id   AF-A0A4U1EUI2-F1
#
_cell.length_a   1.000
_cell.length_b   1.000
_cell.length_c   1.000
_cell.angle_alpha   90.00
_cell.angle_beta   90.00
_cell.angle_gamma   90.00
#
_symmetry.space_group_name_H-M   'P 1'
#
loop_
_entity.id
_entity.type
_entity.pdbx_description
1 polymer ?
#
loop_
_entity_poly.entity_id
_entity_poly.type
_entity_poly.pdbx_seq_one_letter_code
_entity_poly.pdbx_strand_id
1 'polypeptide(L)' 'MAGEALFRNNPMAAEAEETMECLQEFPEHHKMILDQLNEQREQDRFTDVTLIVDGHHFKAHKAVLAACS' A
#
# COMPACT_ATOMS: atom_id res chain seq x y z
N MET A 1 -43.21 18.98 -44.85
CA MET A 1 -42.05 19.88 -44.99
C MET A 1 -41.54 20.16 -43.58
N ALA A 2 -40.42 19.51 -43.23
CA ALA A 2 -39.52 19.73 -42.09
C ALA A 2 -40.17 19.83 -40.68
N GLY A 3 -39.96 18.90 -39.74
CA GLY A 3 -38.61 18.52 -39.26
C GLY A 3 -37.97 19.78 -38.67
N GLU A 4 -37.85 19.96 -37.37
CA GLU A 4 -36.74 19.38 -36.62
C GLU A 4 -36.93 19.66 -35.12
N ALA A 5 -36.55 18.67 -34.34
CA ALA A 5 -36.45 18.75 -32.90
C ALA A 5 -35.38 19.77 -32.49
N LEU A 6 -35.75 20.77 -31.69
CA LEU A 6 -34.81 21.41 -30.78
C LEU A 6 -34.92 20.74 -29.41
N PHE A 7 -34.58 19.45 -29.38
CA PHE A 7 -33.94 18.89 -28.18
C PHE A 7 -32.64 19.68 -28.06
N ARG A 8 -32.66 20.70 -27.20
CA ARG A 8 -31.47 21.44 -26.82
C ARG A 8 -30.55 20.40 -26.18
N ASN A 9 -29.58 19.94 -26.96
CA ASN A 9 -28.58 18.96 -26.56
C ASN A 9 -27.97 19.44 -25.25
N ASN A 10 -28.32 18.76 -24.16
CA ASN A 10 -27.64 18.91 -22.89
C ASN A 10 -26.33 18.12 -23.04
N PRO A 11 -25.16 18.77 -23.04
CA PRO A 11 -23.87 18.06 -23.11
C PRO A 11 -23.58 17.45 -21.74
N MET A 12 -24.33 16.39 -21.40
CA MET A 12 -24.09 15.50 -20.27
C MET A 12 -23.79 14.09 -20.79
N ALA A 13 -22.84 14.00 -21.71
CA ALA A 13 -22.23 12.75 -22.14
C ALA A 13 -20.90 13.15 -22.80
N ALA A 14 -19.74 12.70 -22.37
CA ALA A 14 -19.38 11.80 -21.30
C ALA A 14 -17.88 12.03 -21.10
N GLU A 15 -17.50 12.75 -20.06
CA GLU A 15 -16.11 12.75 -19.59
C GLU A 15 -16.14 12.58 -18.08
N ALA A 16 -16.72 11.44 -17.66
CA ALA A 16 -16.09 10.75 -16.57
C ALA A 16 -14.75 10.27 -17.15
N GLU A 17 -13.68 11.01 -16.89
CA GLU A 17 -12.33 10.44 -16.90
C GLU A 17 -12.39 9.29 -15.89
N GLU A 18 -12.80 8.12 -16.37
CA GLU A 18 -12.62 6.87 -15.67
C GLU A 18 -11.10 6.70 -15.63
N THR A 19 -10.48 7.18 -14.55
CA THR A 19 -9.09 6.90 -14.25
C THR A 19 -8.97 5.39 -14.22
N MET A 20 -8.46 4.84 -15.31
CA MET A 20 -8.16 3.43 -15.43
C MET A 20 -7.06 3.13 -14.43
N GLU A 21 -7.45 2.77 -13.21
CA GLU A 21 -6.53 2.30 -12.19
C GLU A 21 -5.91 1.01 -12.73
N CYS A 22 -4.67 1.13 -13.20
CA CYS A 22 -3.84 -0.04 -13.44
C CYS A 22 -3.51 -0.64 -12.06
N LEU A 23 -4.36 -1.55 -11.59
CA LEU A 23 -4.13 -2.33 -10.37
C LEU A 23 -3.03 -3.36 -10.67
N GLN A 24 -1.78 -2.98 -10.38
CA GLN A 24 -0.64 -3.88 -10.49
C GLN A 24 -0.42 -4.61 -9.16
N GLU A 25 -0.69 -5.91 -9.16
CA GLU A 25 -0.44 -6.78 -7.99
C GLU A 25 0.98 -7.36 -8.03
N PHE A 26 1.62 -7.42 -6.87
CA PHE A 26 2.91 -8.07 -6.67
C PHE A 26 2.81 -9.10 -5.55
N PRO A 27 2.39 -10.34 -5.88
CA PRO A 27 2.02 -11.34 -4.86
C PRO A 27 3.15 -11.67 -3.87
N GLU A 28 4.42 -11.61 -4.28
CA GLU A 28 5.57 -11.90 -3.40
C GLU A 28 6.17 -10.67 -2.69
N HIS A 29 5.67 -9.46 -2.95
CA HIS A 29 6.31 -8.23 -2.49
C HIS A 29 6.34 -8.11 -0.97
N HIS A 30 5.25 -8.47 -0.30
CA HIS A 30 5.14 -8.46 1.15
C HIS A 30 6.17 -9.39 1.80
N LYS A 31 6.37 -10.58 1.22
CA LYS A 31 7.36 -11.55 1.69
C LYS A 31 8.77 -11.01 1.56
N MET A 32 9.11 -10.46 0.40
CA MET A 32 10.42 -9.83 0.19
C MET A 32 10.71 -8.71 1.20
N ILE A 33 9.70 -7.87 1.50
CA ILE A 33 9.85 -6.81 2.51
C ILE A 33 10.10 -7.40 3.89
N LEU A 34 9.33 -8.41 4.30
CA LEU A 34 9.49 -9.05 5.61
C LEU A 34 10.85 -9.76 5.74
N ASP A 35 11.31 -10.42 4.68
CA ASP A 35 12.63 -11.06 4.63
C ASP A 35 13.74 -10.01 4.81
N GLN A 36 13.66 -8.87 4.10
CA GLN A 36 14.61 -7.76 4.23
C GLN A 36 14.59 -7.12 5.63
N LEU A 37 13.42 -6.94 6.24
CA LEU A 37 13.31 -6.46 7.62
C LEU A 37 13.91 -7.45 8.61
N ASN A 38 13.81 -8.75 8.35
CA ASN A 38 14.43 -9.77 9.17
C ASN A 38 15.96 -9.73 9.07
N GLU A 39 16.51 -9.62 7.85
CA GLU A 39 17.95 -9.44 7.62
C GLU A 39 18.49 -8.19 8.33
N GLN A 40 17.75 -7.07 8.27
CA GLN A 40 18.11 -5.84 8.98
C GLN A 40 18.16 -6.04 10.50
N ARG A 41 17.19 -6.77 11.06
CA ARG A 41 17.14 -7.12 12.49
C ARG A 41 18.35 -7.96 12.90
N GLU A 42 18.74 -8.95 12.09
CA GLU A 42 19.91 -9.81 12.34
C GLU A 42 21.24 -9.06 12.25
N GLN A 43 21.29 -7.98 11.46
CA GLN A 43 22.45 -7.09 11.32
C GLN A 43 22.43 -5.90 12.28
N ASP A 44 21.46 -5.83 13.21
CA ASP A 44 21.25 -4.69 14.11
C ASP A 44 21.06 -3.34 13.39
N ARG A 45 20.55 -3.36 12.15
CA ARG A 45 20.31 -2.16 11.34
C ARG A 45 18.90 -1.65 11.53
N PHE A 46 18.77 -0.35 11.75
CA PHE A 46 17.48 0.36 11.86
C PHE A 46 16.55 -0.11 12.99
N THR A 47 16.98 -1.05 13.83
CA THR A 47 16.26 -1.46 15.03
C THR A 47 16.23 -0.30 16.03
N ASP A 48 15.05 0.11 16.45
CA ASP A 48 14.79 1.28 17.30
C ASP A 48 14.21 0.91 18.68
N VAL A 49 14.10 -0.39 18.96
CA VAL A 49 13.70 -0.96 20.26
C VAL A 49 14.53 -2.20 20.59
N THR A 50 14.72 -2.44 21.89
CA THR A 50 15.28 -3.69 22.42
C THR A 50 14.33 -4.24 23.48
N LEU A 51 13.84 -5.45 23.28
CA LEU A 51 13.01 -6.17 24.24
C LEU A 51 13.91 -6.98 25.17
N ILE A 52 13.63 -6.92 26.47
CA ILE A 52 14.36 -7.68 27.49
C ILE A 52 13.42 -8.75 28.04
N VAL A 53 13.76 -10.01 27.82
CA VAL A 53 12.96 -11.17 28.28
C VAL A 53 13.91 -12.15 28.97
N ASP A 54 13.68 -12.41 30.27
CA ASP A 54 14.52 -13.29 31.08
C ASP A 54 16.03 -13.00 30.95
N GLY A 55 16.40 -11.71 30.92
CA GLY A 55 17.79 -11.25 30.78
C GLY A 55 18.36 -11.30 29.35
N HIS A 56 17.60 -11.79 28.37
CA HIS A 56 18.00 -11.81 26.96
C HIS A 56 17.54 -10.53 26.26
N HIS A 57 18.37 -10.01 25.36
CA HIS A 57 18.10 -8.78 24.61
C HIS A 57 17.75 -9.12 23.16
N PHE A 58 16.58 -8.65 22.70
CA PHE A 58 16.11 -8.83 21.34
C PHE A 58 15.91 -7.48 20.68
N LYS A 59 16.75 -7.15 19.68
CA LYS A 59 16.53 -5.96 18.86
C LYS A 59 15.39 -6.19 17.88
N ALA A 60 14.59 -5.15 17.65
CA ALA A 60 13.45 -5.21 16.76
C ALA A 60 13.10 -3.82 16.18
N HIS A 61 12.12 -3.80 15.29
CA HIS A 61 11.54 -2.58 14.72
C HIS A 61 10.19 -2.30 15.39
N LYS A 62 10.00 -1.12 15.99
CA LYS A 62 8.74 -0.75 16.64
C LYS A 62 7.56 -0.82 15.68
N ALA A 63 7.73 -0.34 14.44
CA ALA A 63 6.67 -0.34 13.44
C ALA A 63 6.19 -1.76 13.11
N VAL A 64 7.12 -2.72 13.00
CA VAL A 64 6.78 -4.13 12.74
C VAL A 64 6.05 -4.74 13.92
N LEU A 65 6.52 -4.51 15.15
CA LEU A 65 5.84 -4.99 16.36
C LEU A 65 4.42 -4.40 16.47
N ALA A 66 4.26 -3.09 16.25
CA ALA A 66 2.97 -2.42 16.30
C ALA A 66 1.98 -2.89 15.22
N ALA A 67 2.46 -3.34 14.06
CA ALA A 67 1.60 -3.87 13.01
C ALA A 67 1.06 -5.29 13.32
N CYS A 68 1.68 -6.01 14.26
CA CYS A 68 1.40 -7.42 14.53
C CYS A 68 0.88 -7.70 15.96
N SER A 69 0.71 -6.68 16.81
CA SER A 69 0.31 -6.84 18.22
C SER A 69 -0.89 -6.00 18.63
#